data_AF-A0A843RFL2-F1
#
_entry.id   AF-A0A843RFL2-F1
#
_cell.length_a   1.000
_cell.length_b   1.000
_cell.length_c   1.000
_cell.angle_alpha   90.00
_cell.angle_beta   90.00
_cell.angle_gamma   90.00
#
_symmetry.space_group_name_H-M   'P 1'
#
loop_
_entity.id
_entity.type
_entity.pdbx_description
1 polymer ?
#
loop_
_entity_poly.entity_id
_entity_poly.type
_entity_poly.pdbx_seq_one_letter_code
_entity_poly.pdbx_strand_id
1 'polypeptide(L)'
;MTLADPSFKTKYYHKRLSHLLRLERGRPEGTRGEPELVAVDPEPGVTPSEKPPVRIFLGTEPAQHRAERVFVWSVHQHRDPSRRYEIYLMKDLKGFNRDRWKTGFTNYRYAIPDLAGGSGRAIYNDVDQIYLADPAELFDMDMQGAGQMCIAERETAVMLLDCEKMATIWHREDAERSERHKYFRHRVQAIEGMWGQLPDVWNSRDHEFQPGVSKLLHYTTLQTQPWRPFPKELKYRDNPNGDIWFNMETAADAAGFTLFTEEQPSQRYRKLVEMYKTMHEAGSPEVGRPAAKTFSGISLAEHLAPIASLIAETGSKSLLDYGSGKATLYAPYPGEPTDSRFKSMKEWGETKVTCYDPGYAPFSGPIEPAYDGVISTDVLEHITEEDIPWVLDKLYRHARCFVYAVAACYPAKKLLPDGQNAHCTVQPPEWWREQLEGAAHRRPGIRWQLCAQLKGRFGKSNRVFRG
;
A
#
# COMPACT_ATOMS: atom_id res chain seq x y z
N MET A 1 35.10 11.28 13.70
CA MET A 1 35.10 12.12 12.48
C MET A 1 33.92 11.69 11.61
N THR A 2 32.77 12.33 11.77
CA THR A 2 31.53 12.03 11.02
C THR A 2 31.09 13.29 10.29
N LEU A 3 31.84 13.64 9.25
CA LEU A 3 31.36 14.55 8.22
C LEU A 3 31.01 13.67 7.04
N ALA A 4 29.72 13.47 6.81
CA ALA A 4 29.18 12.79 5.65
C ALA A 4 29.98 13.16 4.40
N ASP A 5 30.66 12.18 3.81
CA ASP A 5 31.37 12.34 2.54
C ASP A 5 30.41 13.01 1.52
N PRO A 6 30.82 14.10 0.84
CA PRO A 6 30.00 14.76 -0.19
C PRO A 6 29.58 13.86 -1.37
N SER A 7 30.03 12.59 -1.42
CA SER A 7 29.60 11.56 -2.37
C SER A 7 28.11 11.17 -2.28
N PHE A 8 27.43 11.39 -1.15
CA PHE A 8 26.04 10.93 -0.92
C PHE A 8 24.93 11.83 -1.46
N LYS A 9 25.26 13.05 -1.92
CA LYS A 9 24.24 13.94 -2.50
C LYS A 9 23.90 13.51 -3.92
N THR A 10 22.61 13.36 -4.22
CA THR A 10 22.13 13.17 -5.60
C THR A 10 22.53 14.37 -6.46
N LYS A 11 23.60 14.22 -7.24
CA LYS A 11 24.16 15.26 -8.12
C LYS A 11 23.36 15.37 -9.41
N TYR A 12 23.58 16.43 -10.18
CA TYR A 12 22.83 16.71 -11.41
C TYR A 12 22.90 15.57 -12.43
N TYR A 13 24.05 14.89 -12.55
CA TYR A 13 24.25 13.79 -13.49
C TYR A 13 23.55 12.48 -13.08
N HIS A 14 23.11 12.36 -11.82
CA HIS A 14 22.24 11.27 -11.36
C HIS A 14 20.77 11.49 -11.75
N LYS A 15 20.41 12.71 -12.17
CA LYS A 15 19.03 13.10 -12.48
C LYS A 15 18.76 12.94 -13.99
N ARG A 16 17.56 12.48 -14.32
CA ARG A 16 17.01 12.47 -15.68
C ARG A 16 16.41 13.83 -16.02
N LEU A 17 16.17 14.11 -17.29
CA LEU A 17 15.60 15.38 -17.76
C LEU A 17 14.21 15.66 -17.14
N SER A 18 13.40 14.62 -16.97
CA SER A 18 12.13 14.58 -16.24
C SER A 18 12.19 15.15 -14.82
N HIS A 19 13.31 14.95 -14.09
CA HIS A 19 13.53 15.56 -12.76
C HIS A 19 13.55 17.09 -12.85
N LEU A 20 14.19 17.63 -13.90
CA LEU A 20 14.27 19.08 -14.14
C LEU A 20 12.91 19.64 -14.54
N LEU A 21 12.11 18.85 -15.24
CA LEU A 21 10.74 19.16 -15.67
C LEU A 21 9.68 19.01 -14.57
N ARG A 22 10.05 18.50 -13.39
CA ARG A 22 9.15 18.29 -12.23
C ARG A 22 7.88 17.47 -12.54
N LEU A 23 7.96 16.54 -13.49
CA LEU A 23 6.78 15.83 -14.00
C LEU A 23 6.02 15.00 -12.94
N GLU A 24 6.65 14.61 -11.83
CA GLU A 24 6.02 13.81 -10.75
C GLU A 24 5.84 14.59 -9.43
N ARG A 25 6.00 15.92 -9.42
CA ARG A 25 6.04 16.73 -8.17
C ARG A 25 4.72 17.23 -7.60
N GLY A 26 3.57 16.82 -8.13
CA GLY A 26 2.30 17.12 -7.48
C GLY A 26 1.94 16.00 -6.51
N ARG A 27 2.23 16.16 -5.22
CA ARG A 27 1.66 15.24 -4.22
C ARG A 27 0.27 15.78 -3.87
N PRO A 28 -0.81 15.03 -4.14
CA PRO A 28 -2.15 15.50 -3.79
C PRO A 28 -2.26 15.70 -2.27
N GLU A 29 -3.27 16.44 -1.83
CA GLU A 29 -3.56 16.54 -0.40
C GLU A 29 -3.78 15.15 0.20
N GLY A 30 -3.27 14.93 1.41
CA GLY A 30 -3.49 13.68 2.13
C GLY A 30 -4.96 13.51 2.51
N THR A 31 -5.47 12.29 2.38
CA THR A 31 -6.88 11.96 2.65
C THR A 31 -7.07 11.15 3.93
N ARG A 32 -6.00 10.62 4.52
CA ARG A 32 -6.06 9.74 5.69
C ARG A 32 -6.07 10.57 6.98
N GLY A 33 -7.07 10.38 7.83
CA GLY A 33 -7.10 11.00 9.16
C GLY A 33 -6.01 10.44 10.08
N GLU A 34 -5.78 9.12 9.96
CA GLU A 34 -4.86 8.33 10.77
C GLU A 34 -4.03 7.39 9.89
N PRO A 35 -2.84 6.94 10.37
CA PRO A 35 -2.05 5.90 9.73
C PRO A 35 -2.82 4.57 9.62
N GLU A 36 -2.52 3.78 8.59
CA GLU A 36 -3.06 2.43 8.48
C GLU A 36 -2.23 1.46 9.34
N LEU A 37 -2.88 0.64 10.15
CA LEU A 37 -2.21 -0.29 11.07
C LEU A 37 -2.03 -1.67 10.42
N VAL A 38 -0.78 -2.09 10.29
CA VAL A 38 -0.40 -3.49 10.07
C VAL A 38 -0.08 -4.10 11.44
N ALA A 39 -0.97 -4.96 11.94
CA ALA A 39 -0.77 -5.66 13.20
C ALA A 39 -0.20 -7.05 12.94
N VAL A 40 0.87 -7.42 13.64
CA VAL A 40 1.45 -8.75 13.64
C VAL A 40 1.26 -9.34 15.02
N ASP A 41 0.33 -10.29 15.12
CA ASP A 41 -0.02 -10.97 16.36
C ASP A 41 1.03 -12.02 16.77
N PRO A 42 1.05 -12.42 18.06
CA PRO A 42 1.81 -13.58 18.50
C PRO A 42 1.50 -14.81 17.65
N GLU A 43 2.51 -15.63 17.37
CA GLU A 43 2.33 -16.82 16.55
C GLU A 43 1.34 -17.80 17.18
N PRO A 44 0.44 -18.41 16.38
CA PRO A 44 -0.47 -19.43 16.89
C PRO A 44 0.29 -20.56 17.60
N GLY A 45 -0.14 -20.88 18.83
CA GLY A 45 0.48 -21.92 19.64
C GLY A 45 1.64 -21.45 20.52
N VAL A 46 2.05 -20.20 20.44
CA VAL A 46 3.03 -19.57 21.35
C VAL A 46 2.30 -18.84 22.48
N THR A 47 2.76 -18.97 23.72
CA THR A 47 2.23 -18.18 24.85
C THR A 47 2.53 -16.70 24.62
N PRO A 48 1.52 -15.82 24.55
CA PRO A 48 1.74 -14.39 24.32
C PRO A 48 2.60 -13.73 25.41
N SER A 49 3.45 -12.81 25.00
CA SER A 49 4.23 -11.95 25.91
C SER A 49 3.31 -10.96 26.63
N GLU A 50 3.51 -10.77 27.93
CA GLU A 50 2.84 -9.74 28.74
C GLU A 50 3.42 -8.32 28.49
N LYS A 51 4.49 -8.21 27.71
CA LYS A 51 5.09 -6.92 27.36
C LYS A 51 4.15 -6.13 26.44
N PRO A 52 4.19 -4.78 26.49
CA PRO A 52 3.39 -3.96 25.58
C PRO A 52 3.79 -4.21 24.12
N PRO A 53 2.86 -4.03 23.16
CA PRO A 53 3.16 -4.16 21.74
C PRO A 53 4.30 -3.23 21.31
N VAL A 54 5.16 -3.72 20.42
CA VAL A 54 6.20 -2.90 19.80
C VAL A 54 5.55 -2.01 18.75
N ARG A 55 5.50 -0.70 18.98
CA ARG A 55 4.87 0.27 18.07
C ARG A 55 5.90 0.91 17.15
N ILE A 56 5.75 0.75 15.85
CA ILE A 56 6.61 1.28 14.81
C ILE A 56 5.79 2.21 13.91
N PHE A 57 6.20 3.47 13.79
CA PHE A 57 5.61 4.45 12.90
C PHE A 57 6.48 4.60 11.66
N LEU A 58 6.00 4.12 10.52
CA LEU A 58 6.75 4.00 9.29
C LEU A 58 6.44 5.15 8.33
N GLY A 59 7.41 6.03 8.08
CA GLY A 59 7.31 7.07 7.07
C GLY A 59 7.47 6.50 5.66
N THR A 60 6.40 6.54 4.87
CA THR A 60 6.33 5.90 3.54
C THR A 60 5.49 6.72 2.55
N GLU A 61 5.52 6.37 1.27
CA GLU A 61 4.67 6.96 0.22
C GLU A 61 4.32 5.91 -0.85
N PRO A 62 3.21 6.06 -1.60
CA PRO A 62 2.74 5.05 -2.56
C PRO A 62 3.79 4.51 -3.53
N ALA A 63 4.70 5.37 -4.01
CA ALA A 63 5.79 4.99 -4.90
C ALA A 63 6.81 4.01 -4.27
N GLN A 64 6.79 3.85 -2.95
CA GLN A 64 7.70 3.02 -2.18
C GLN A 64 7.05 1.72 -1.67
N HIS A 65 5.91 1.30 -2.24
CA HIS A 65 5.18 0.09 -1.85
C HIS A 65 6.05 -1.19 -1.78
N ARG A 66 7.05 -1.35 -2.66
CA ARG A 66 8.01 -2.47 -2.60
C ARG A 66 8.88 -2.41 -1.33
N ALA A 67 9.41 -1.23 -1.02
CA ALA A 67 10.20 -1.03 0.20
C ALA A 67 9.35 -1.18 1.45
N GLU A 68 8.11 -0.67 1.43
CA GLU A 68 7.13 -0.83 2.51
C GLU A 68 6.87 -2.31 2.83
N ARG A 69 6.62 -3.12 1.80
CA ARG A 69 6.43 -4.57 1.94
C ARG A 69 7.67 -5.25 2.53
N VAL A 70 8.85 -4.94 2.03
CA VAL A 70 10.10 -5.56 2.50
C VAL A 70 10.47 -5.09 3.91
N PHE A 71 10.17 -3.85 4.28
CA PHE A 71 10.32 -3.36 5.65
C PHE A 71 9.48 -4.21 6.61
N VAL A 72 8.18 -4.36 6.35
CA VAL A 72 7.28 -5.15 7.20
C VAL A 72 7.71 -6.62 7.23
N TRP A 73 8.13 -7.18 6.10
CA TRP A 73 8.69 -8.53 6.04
C TRP A 73 9.94 -8.68 6.92
N SER A 74 10.84 -7.69 6.93
CA SER A 74 12.04 -7.72 7.77
C SER A 74 11.71 -7.75 9.26
N VAL A 75 10.64 -7.06 9.69
CA VAL A 75 10.11 -7.15 11.06
C VAL A 75 9.55 -8.55 11.31
N HIS A 76 8.74 -9.09 10.40
CA HIS A 76 8.17 -10.43 10.52
C HIS A 76 9.24 -11.52 10.66
N GLN A 77 10.37 -11.39 9.97
CA GLN A 77 11.45 -12.38 10.02
C GLN A 77 12.23 -12.40 11.34
N HIS A 78 12.34 -11.27 12.05
CA HIS A 78 13.24 -11.13 13.20
C HIS A 78 12.52 -10.93 14.53
N ARG A 79 11.20 -10.72 14.52
CA ARG A 79 10.41 -10.49 15.72
C ARG A 79 10.48 -11.65 16.72
N ASP A 80 10.30 -11.34 17.99
CA ASP A 80 9.87 -12.30 19.00
C ASP A 80 8.49 -12.86 18.62
N PRO A 81 8.36 -14.18 18.37
CA PRO A 81 7.10 -14.78 17.95
C PRO A 81 6.01 -14.71 19.03
N SER A 82 6.37 -14.48 20.31
CA SER A 82 5.41 -14.33 21.39
C SER A 82 4.84 -12.91 21.53
N ARG A 83 5.47 -11.92 20.89
CA ARG A 83 5.12 -10.50 21.08
C ARG A 83 4.34 -9.94 19.89
N ARG A 84 3.43 -9.01 20.20
CA ARG A 84 2.67 -8.25 19.21
C ARG A 84 3.48 -7.06 18.69
N TYR A 85 3.43 -6.84 17.37
CA TYR A 85 4.05 -5.69 16.71
C TYR A 85 2.97 -4.90 15.96
N GLU A 86 3.03 -3.58 16.08
CA GLU A 86 2.07 -2.66 15.50
C GLU A 86 2.81 -1.66 14.61
N ILE A 87 2.66 -1.81 13.29
CA ILE A 87 3.34 -1.00 12.29
C ILE A 87 2.32 -0.04 11.67
N TYR A 88 2.46 1.24 11.97
CA TYR A 88 1.60 2.32 11.52
C TYR A 88 2.17 2.94 10.23
N LEU A 89 1.53 2.66 9.10
CA LEU A 89 1.92 3.16 7.78
C LEU A 89 1.54 4.64 7.66
N MET A 90 2.52 5.53 7.83
CA MET A 90 2.34 6.97 7.71
C MET A 90 2.53 7.41 6.26
N LYS A 91 1.46 7.33 5.48
CA LYS A 91 1.35 7.85 4.11
C LYS A 91 0.03 8.56 3.89
N ASP A 92 0.04 9.57 3.03
CA ASP A 92 -1.15 10.36 2.66
C ASP A 92 -1.97 10.89 3.85
N LEU A 93 -1.32 11.23 4.96
CA LEU A 93 -1.98 11.84 6.12
C LEU A 93 -2.47 13.25 5.78
N LYS A 94 -3.72 13.51 6.14
CA LYS A 94 -4.42 14.79 6.01
C LYS A 94 -3.80 15.86 6.91
N GLY A 95 -3.82 17.11 6.44
CA GLY A 95 -3.33 18.27 7.20
C GLY A 95 -1.89 18.68 6.87
N PHE A 96 -1.14 17.84 6.14
CA PHE A 96 0.26 18.10 5.85
C PHE A 96 0.49 18.63 4.43
N ASN A 97 1.35 19.66 4.29
CA ASN A 97 1.83 20.12 3.00
C ASN A 97 3.06 19.31 2.54
N ARG A 98 2.82 18.30 1.69
CA ARG A 98 3.83 17.32 1.27
C ARG A 98 4.62 17.73 0.03
N ASP A 99 4.20 18.80 -0.65
CA ASP A 99 4.86 19.31 -1.86
C ASP A 99 6.21 19.97 -1.56
N ARG A 100 6.40 20.44 -0.32
CA ARG A 100 7.63 21.12 0.11
C ARG A 100 8.72 20.16 0.59
N TRP A 101 8.40 18.88 0.72
CA TRP A 101 9.30 17.87 1.28
C TRP A 101 10.04 17.10 0.20
N LYS A 102 11.26 16.65 0.54
CA LYS A 102 12.05 15.80 -0.35
C LYS A 102 11.33 14.45 -0.54
N THR A 103 10.91 13.83 0.56
CA THR A 103 10.09 12.61 0.59
C THR A 103 8.67 12.94 1.04
N GLY A 104 7.67 12.15 0.63
CA GLY A 104 6.26 12.40 0.92
C GLY A 104 5.85 12.33 2.41
N PHE A 105 6.79 12.00 3.31
CA PHE A 105 6.55 11.67 4.71
C PHE A 105 7.47 12.41 5.71
N THR A 106 8.29 13.35 5.24
CA THR A 106 9.38 13.95 6.04
C THR A 106 8.97 14.44 7.43
N ASN A 107 7.84 15.17 7.58
CA ASN A 107 7.43 15.72 8.88
C ASN A 107 6.48 14.83 9.68
N TYR A 108 5.98 13.71 9.15
CA TYR A 108 5.07 12.83 9.90
C TYR A 108 5.67 12.36 11.22
N ARG A 109 6.99 12.18 11.26
CA ARG A 109 7.74 11.80 12.46
C ARG A 109 7.51 12.69 13.68
N TYR A 110 7.16 13.96 13.46
CA TYR A 110 6.93 14.91 14.55
C TYR A 110 5.49 14.92 15.06
N ALA A 111 4.57 14.26 14.35
CA ALA A 111 3.19 14.05 14.80
C ALA A 111 3.03 12.73 15.59
N ILE A 112 4.06 11.88 15.65
CA ILE A 112 3.99 10.57 16.32
C ILE A 112 3.48 10.65 17.77
N PRO A 113 3.92 11.60 18.62
CA PRO A 113 3.39 11.67 19.97
C PRO A 113 1.87 11.84 20.01
N ASP A 114 1.30 12.68 19.14
CA ASP A 114 -0.16 12.87 18.99
C ASP A 114 -0.83 11.61 18.42
N LEU A 115 -0.29 11.04 17.34
CA LEU A 115 -0.80 9.82 16.70
C LEU A 115 -0.75 8.59 17.63
N ALA A 116 0.16 8.59 18.60
CA ALA A 116 0.27 7.57 19.64
C ALA A 116 -0.62 7.86 20.88
N GLY A 117 -1.45 8.92 20.84
CA GLY A 117 -2.32 9.34 21.93
C GLY A 117 -1.58 9.92 23.13
N GLY A 118 -0.37 10.46 22.93
CA GLY A 118 0.47 11.07 23.97
C GLY A 118 0.93 10.10 25.04
N SER A 119 1.02 8.80 24.75
CA SER A 119 1.33 7.78 25.76
C SER A 119 2.22 6.67 25.22
N GLY A 120 3.00 6.05 26.12
CA GLY A 120 3.85 4.88 25.84
C GLY A 120 5.08 5.19 24.96
N ARG A 121 5.70 4.14 24.41
CA ARG A 121 6.89 4.25 23.53
C ARG A 121 6.56 4.05 22.05
N ALA A 122 7.32 4.68 21.17
CA ALA A 122 7.20 4.50 19.73
C ALA A 122 8.59 4.47 19.07
N ILE A 123 8.76 3.60 18.08
CA ILE A 123 9.86 3.70 17.12
C ILE A 123 9.37 4.48 15.91
N TYR A 124 10.18 5.40 15.41
CA TYR A 124 10.03 5.93 14.05
C TYR A 124 11.03 5.26 13.11
N ASN A 125 10.63 4.93 11.88
CA ASN A 125 11.52 4.55 10.80
C ASN A 125 11.14 5.26 9.49
N ASP A 126 12.16 5.64 8.71
CA ASP A 126 12.00 5.85 7.27
C ASP A 126 11.88 4.48 6.57
N VAL A 127 11.06 4.37 5.52
CA VAL A 127 10.83 3.10 4.80
C VAL A 127 12.05 2.57 4.05
N ASP A 128 13.11 3.37 3.91
CA ASP A 128 14.37 2.96 3.29
C ASP A 128 15.32 2.20 4.23
N GLN A 129 14.78 1.65 5.31
CA GLN A 129 15.49 0.84 6.31
C GLN A 129 14.97 -0.60 6.31
N ILE A 130 15.79 -1.56 6.75
CA ILE A 130 15.36 -2.95 7.00
C ILE A 130 15.96 -3.48 8.31
N TYR A 131 15.18 -4.25 9.06
CA TYR A 131 15.64 -4.91 10.28
C TYR A 131 16.41 -6.19 9.98
N LEU A 132 17.49 -6.39 10.73
CA LEU A 132 18.35 -7.59 10.74
C LEU A 132 18.41 -8.23 12.15
N ALA A 133 17.63 -7.69 13.08
CA ALA A 133 17.43 -8.15 14.45
C ALA A 133 16.04 -7.69 14.93
N ASP A 134 15.60 -8.22 16.07
CA ASP A 134 14.27 -7.92 16.60
C ASP A 134 14.11 -6.42 16.96
N PRO A 135 13.15 -5.68 16.36
CA PRO A 135 12.88 -4.29 16.76
C PRO A 135 12.50 -4.12 18.24
N ALA A 136 12.04 -5.18 18.93
CA ALA A 136 11.77 -5.15 20.36
C ALA A 136 13.01 -4.78 21.19
N GLU A 137 14.21 -5.15 20.74
CA GLU A 137 15.45 -4.80 21.43
C GLU A 137 15.69 -3.28 21.45
N LEU A 138 15.34 -2.59 20.35
CA LEU A 138 15.37 -1.13 20.29
C LEU A 138 14.24 -0.55 21.15
N PHE A 139 13.03 -1.09 21.03
CA PHE A 139 11.84 -0.58 21.73
C PHE A 139 11.98 -0.64 23.26
N ASP A 140 12.56 -1.72 23.77
CA ASP A 140 12.73 -1.99 25.20
C ASP A 140 13.96 -1.29 25.80
N MET A 141 14.79 -0.62 24.99
CA MET A 141 16.00 0.06 25.45
C MET A 141 15.70 1.03 26.60
N ASP A 142 16.59 1.08 27.59
CA ASP A 142 16.50 2.08 28.64
C ASP A 142 16.83 3.46 28.06
N MET A 143 15.86 4.36 28.10
CA MET A 143 16.01 5.72 27.58
C MET A 143 16.72 6.66 28.56
N GLN A 144 17.02 6.22 29.79
CA GLN A 144 17.73 7.00 30.82
C GLN A 144 17.09 8.38 31.07
N GLY A 145 15.76 8.45 30.96
CA GLY A 145 15.01 9.70 31.12
C GLY A 145 14.86 10.53 29.83
N ALA A 146 15.48 10.16 28.72
CA ALA A 146 15.30 10.84 27.43
C ALA A 146 13.86 10.72 26.91
N GLY A 147 13.41 11.76 26.20
CA GLY A 147 12.17 11.74 25.44
C GLY A 147 12.39 11.26 24.00
N GLN A 148 13.54 11.58 23.43
CA GLN A 148 13.94 11.17 22.09
C GLN A 148 15.33 10.54 22.14
N MET A 149 15.50 9.37 21.53
CA MET A 149 16.81 8.82 21.21
C MET A 149 17.00 8.71 19.70
N CYS A 150 18.15 9.16 19.20
CA CYS A 150 18.57 8.94 17.82
C CYS A 150 20.10 8.88 17.71
N ILE A 151 20.62 8.48 16.55
CA ILE A 151 22.06 8.20 16.35
C ILE A 151 22.92 9.46 16.55
N ALA A 152 22.41 10.58 16.07
CA ALA A 152 22.95 11.91 16.29
C ALA A 152 21.78 12.90 16.26
N GLU A 153 21.91 14.07 16.88
CA GLU A 153 20.85 15.10 16.94
C GLU A 153 20.24 15.47 15.57
N ARG A 154 21.01 15.29 14.50
CA ARG A 154 20.59 15.61 13.13
C ARG A 154 20.00 14.43 12.36
N GLU A 155 20.25 13.20 12.82
CA GLU A 155 19.92 11.96 12.13
C GLU A 155 18.66 11.35 12.75
N THR A 156 17.51 11.74 12.21
CA THR A 156 16.19 11.36 12.72
C THR A 156 15.49 10.31 11.84
N ALA A 157 16.23 9.63 10.95
CA ALA A 157 15.69 8.58 10.08
C ALA A 157 15.16 7.37 10.87
N VAL A 158 15.73 7.13 12.05
CA VAL A 158 15.20 6.22 13.07
C VAL A 158 15.27 6.89 14.43
N MET A 159 14.24 6.72 15.24
CA MET A 159 14.17 7.28 16.60
C MET A 159 13.43 6.34 17.53
N LEU A 160 13.84 6.31 18.81
CA LEU A 160 13.01 5.79 19.90
C LEU A 160 12.42 6.99 20.66
N LEU A 161 11.12 6.97 20.88
CA LEU A 161 10.37 8.08 21.48
C LEU A 161 9.62 7.61 22.72
N ASP A 162 9.67 8.43 23.76
CA ASP A 162 8.72 8.46 24.86
C ASP A 162 7.61 9.45 24.47
N CYS A 163 6.46 8.92 24.06
CA CYS A 163 5.39 9.74 23.49
C CYS A 163 4.78 10.70 24.51
N GLU A 164 4.82 10.39 25.80
CA GLU A 164 4.30 11.27 26.85
C GLU A 164 5.19 12.50 27.00
N LYS A 165 6.51 12.31 27.11
CA LYS A 165 7.46 13.44 27.16
C LYS A 165 7.44 14.24 25.88
N MET A 166 7.45 13.56 24.73
CA MET A 166 7.56 14.24 23.44
C MET A 166 6.30 15.02 23.08
N ALA A 167 5.11 14.60 23.52
CA ALA A 167 3.87 15.35 23.32
C ALA A 167 3.87 16.74 23.98
N THR A 168 4.72 16.96 25.00
CA THR A 168 4.85 18.28 25.65
C THR A 168 5.55 19.33 24.79
N ILE A 169 6.34 18.90 23.79
CA ILE A 169 7.18 19.79 22.98
C ILE A 169 6.98 19.64 21.47
N TRP A 170 6.44 18.52 21.00
CA TRP A 170 6.10 18.29 19.60
C TRP A 170 4.59 18.22 19.45
N HIS A 171 4.04 19.20 18.72
CA HIS A 171 2.62 19.28 18.44
C HIS A 171 2.36 18.99 16.97
N ARG A 172 1.30 18.24 16.68
CA ARG A 172 0.92 17.84 15.32
C ARG A 172 0.74 19.06 14.42
N GLU A 173 0.15 20.14 14.93
CA GLU A 173 -0.13 21.36 14.17
C GLU A 173 1.16 22.04 13.68
N ASP A 174 2.26 21.94 14.42
CA ASP A 174 3.57 22.44 13.96
C ASP A 174 4.06 21.62 12.75
N ALA A 175 3.85 20.31 12.78
CA ALA A 175 4.26 19.40 11.71
C ALA A 175 3.41 19.62 10.45
N GLU A 176 2.10 19.83 10.62
CA GLU A 176 1.13 20.18 9.58
C GLU A 176 1.45 21.53 8.92
N ARG A 177 1.81 22.55 9.72
CA ARG A 177 2.35 23.85 9.24
C ARG A 177 3.69 23.74 8.51
N SER A 178 4.26 22.54 8.42
CA SER A 178 5.52 22.26 7.74
C SER A 178 6.71 22.98 8.36
N GLU A 179 6.74 23.06 9.70
CA GLU A 179 7.93 23.50 10.41
C GLU A 179 9.13 22.63 10.04
N ARG A 180 10.33 23.24 10.04
CA ARG A 180 11.55 22.57 9.57
C ARG A 180 12.12 21.67 10.68
N HIS A 181 12.86 20.63 10.33
CA HIS A 181 13.56 19.76 11.31
C HIS A 181 14.32 20.51 12.42
N LYS A 182 14.89 21.69 12.12
CA LYS A 182 15.58 22.51 13.12
C LYS A 182 14.65 23.00 14.25
N TYR A 183 13.39 23.28 13.95
CA TYR A 183 12.39 23.73 14.92
C TYR A 183 12.18 22.66 16.00
N PHE A 184 11.82 21.44 15.57
CA PHE A 184 11.59 20.31 16.47
C PHE A 184 12.85 19.92 17.25
N ARG A 185 14.01 19.94 16.58
CA ARG A 185 15.28 19.64 17.22
C ARG A 185 15.66 20.65 18.29
N HIS A 186 15.50 21.95 18.03
CA HIS A 186 15.80 22.98 19.03
C HIS A 186 14.94 22.81 20.29
N ARG A 187 13.68 22.39 20.16
CA ARG A 187 12.83 22.12 21.33
C ARG A 187 13.30 20.94 22.17
N VAL A 188 13.79 19.89 21.53
CA VAL A 188 14.43 18.76 22.24
C VAL A 188 15.70 19.24 22.94
N GLN A 189 16.58 19.95 22.23
CA GLN A 189 17.87 20.40 22.77
C GLN A 189 17.73 21.50 23.84
N ALA A 190 16.58 22.17 23.93
CA ALA A 190 16.32 23.17 24.95
C ALA A 190 16.04 22.57 26.34
N ILE A 191 15.81 21.25 26.44
CA ILE A 191 15.50 20.56 27.69
C ILE A 191 16.62 19.57 27.99
N GLU A 192 17.32 19.79 29.11
CA GLU A 192 18.40 18.92 29.56
C GLU A 192 17.88 17.48 29.75
N GLY A 193 18.65 16.51 29.25
CA GLY A 193 18.30 15.08 29.33
C GLY A 193 17.18 14.64 28.38
N MET A 194 16.58 15.53 27.57
CA MET A 194 15.50 15.14 26.64
C MET A 194 16.00 14.35 25.43
N TRP A 195 17.26 14.53 25.04
CA TRP A 195 17.92 13.80 23.95
C TRP A 195 18.86 12.71 24.49
N GLY A 196 18.79 11.52 23.90
CA GLY A 196 19.74 10.42 24.14
C GLY A 196 20.33 9.88 22.85
N GLN A 197 21.51 9.26 22.94
CA GLN A 197 22.19 8.67 21.78
C GLN A 197 21.77 7.20 21.59
N LEU A 198 21.39 6.82 20.37
CA LEU A 198 21.23 5.41 19.99
C LEU A 198 22.59 4.78 19.60
N PRO A 199 22.80 3.49 19.89
CA PRO A 199 23.92 2.74 19.33
C PRO A 199 23.90 2.70 17.79
N ASP A 200 25.06 2.86 17.15
CA ASP A 200 25.21 2.94 15.68
C ASP A 200 24.65 1.71 14.92
N VAL A 201 24.59 0.54 15.57
CA VAL A 201 24.02 -0.69 14.99
C VAL A 201 22.54 -0.55 14.62
N TRP A 202 21.83 0.40 15.22
CA TRP A 202 20.43 0.70 14.95
C TRP A 202 20.22 1.69 13.79
N ASN A 203 21.27 2.09 13.07
CA ASN A 203 21.14 2.83 11.81
C ASN A 203 22.42 2.74 10.97
N SER A 204 22.78 1.55 10.52
CA SER A 204 23.98 1.37 9.70
C SER A 204 23.70 1.84 8.27
N ARG A 205 24.32 2.94 7.84
CA ARG A 205 24.20 3.46 6.47
C ARG A 205 24.90 2.53 5.48
N ASP A 206 24.68 2.73 4.18
CA ASP A 206 25.19 1.87 3.10
C ASP A 206 26.67 1.43 3.28
N HIS A 207 27.56 2.32 3.72
CA HIS A 207 29.01 2.04 3.88
C HIS A 207 29.42 1.65 5.31
N GLU A 208 28.51 1.79 6.27
CA GLU A 208 28.75 1.46 7.69
C GLU A 208 28.24 0.06 8.03
N PHE A 209 27.48 -0.54 7.11
CA PHE A 209 26.96 -1.87 7.24
C PHE A 209 28.06 -2.89 7.53
N GLN A 210 27.85 -3.69 8.57
CA GLN A 210 28.72 -4.77 8.97
C GLN A 210 27.88 -6.04 9.19
N PRO A 211 28.07 -7.10 8.37
CA PRO A 211 27.37 -8.37 8.53
C PRO A 211 27.53 -8.93 9.94
N GLY A 212 26.42 -9.36 10.54
CA GLY A 212 26.40 -9.92 11.90
C GLY A 212 26.55 -8.91 13.05
N VAL A 213 26.73 -7.61 12.73
CA VAL A 213 26.86 -6.53 13.73
C VAL A 213 25.72 -5.53 13.59
N SER A 214 25.43 -5.08 12.37
CA SER A 214 24.34 -4.15 12.08
C SER A 214 22.98 -4.79 12.36
N LYS A 215 22.12 -4.08 13.10
CA LYS A 215 20.75 -4.50 13.44
C LYS A 215 19.68 -3.82 12.59
N LEU A 216 19.99 -2.66 12.04
CA LEU A 216 19.15 -1.93 11.08
C LEU A 216 20.02 -1.40 9.94
N LEU A 217 19.74 -1.82 8.71
CA LEU A 217 20.43 -1.34 7.50
C LEU A 217 19.63 -0.20 6.88
N HIS A 218 20.27 0.94 6.61
CA HIS A 218 19.68 2.12 5.99
C HIS A 218 20.23 2.36 4.59
N TYR A 219 19.38 2.23 3.57
CA TYR A 219 19.68 2.54 2.18
C TYR A 219 19.58 4.05 1.90
N THR A 220 20.52 4.81 2.45
CA THR A 220 20.51 6.29 2.43
C THR A 220 20.63 6.90 1.03
N THR A 221 21.30 6.19 0.13
CA THR A 221 21.65 6.73 -1.19
C THR A 221 20.55 6.45 -2.21
N LEU A 222 19.71 7.48 -2.46
CA LEU A 222 18.50 7.35 -3.28
C LEU A 222 18.71 6.71 -4.67
N GLN A 223 19.80 7.04 -5.36
CA GLN A 223 20.11 6.47 -6.70
C GLN A 223 20.73 5.06 -6.67
N THR A 224 20.89 4.47 -5.49
CA THR A 224 21.30 3.07 -5.31
C THR A 224 20.29 2.29 -4.48
N GLN A 225 19.10 2.82 -4.21
CA GLN A 225 18.06 2.05 -3.53
C GLN A 225 17.57 0.87 -4.40
N PRO A 226 17.58 -0.38 -3.90
CA PRO A 226 17.27 -1.58 -4.69
C PRO A 226 15.90 -1.56 -5.39
N TRP A 227 14.87 -0.99 -4.75
CA TRP A 227 13.51 -0.92 -5.28
C TRP A 227 13.29 0.20 -6.32
N ARG A 228 14.28 1.08 -6.50
CA ARG A 228 14.30 2.15 -7.50
C ARG A 228 13.03 3.03 -7.49
N PRO A 229 12.74 3.78 -6.40
CA PRO A 229 11.45 4.44 -6.20
C PRO A 229 11.10 5.55 -7.21
N PHE A 230 12.09 6.13 -7.89
CA PHE A 230 11.89 7.23 -8.85
C PHE A 230 12.59 6.94 -10.17
N PRO A 231 12.21 5.86 -10.90
CA PRO A 231 12.93 5.38 -12.08
C PRO A 231 12.85 6.37 -13.24
N LYS A 232 11.81 7.20 -13.27
CA LYS A 232 11.66 8.29 -14.23
C LYS A 232 12.51 9.49 -13.88
N GLU A 233 12.83 9.76 -12.61
CA GLU A 233 13.61 10.93 -12.21
C GLU A 233 15.11 10.65 -12.07
N LEU A 234 15.50 9.41 -11.77
CA LEU A 234 16.87 9.07 -11.39
C LEU A 234 17.50 8.00 -12.31
N LYS A 235 18.83 8.08 -12.44
CA LYS A 235 19.66 7.04 -13.04
C LYS A 235 20.22 6.17 -11.91
N TYR A 236 19.79 4.91 -11.89
CA TYR A 236 20.17 3.97 -10.84
C TYR A 236 21.49 3.25 -11.12
N ARG A 237 22.18 2.93 -10.03
CA ARG A 237 23.30 1.98 -9.98
C ARG A 237 22.99 0.95 -8.91
N ASP A 238 23.69 -0.18 -8.94
CA ASP A 238 23.49 -1.22 -7.95
C ASP A 238 24.04 -0.79 -6.59
N ASN A 239 23.36 -1.20 -5.53
CA ASN A 239 23.81 -1.00 -4.16
C ASN A 239 24.84 -2.08 -3.80
N PRO A 240 25.96 -1.74 -3.13
CA PRO A 240 26.88 -2.75 -2.60
C PRO A 240 26.21 -3.79 -1.69
N ASN A 241 25.14 -3.42 -0.99
CA ASN A 241 24.39 -4.30 -0.08
C ASN A 241 23.03 -4.73 -0.67
N GLY A 242 22.82 -4.55 -1.98
CA GLY A 242 21.51 -4.73 -2.61
C GLY A 242 20.96 -6.15 -2.50
N ASP A 243 21.84 -7.15 -2.50
CA ASP A 243 21.46 -8.56 -2.41
C ASP A 243 20.70 -8.88 -1.12
N ILE A 244 20.97 -8.17 -0.02
CA ILE A 244 20.24 -8.36 1.25
C ILE A 244 18.75 -8.03 1.03
N TRP A 245 18.47 -6.91 0.36
CA TRP A 245 17.10 -6.50 0.07
C TRP A 245 16.44 -7.43 -0.95
N PHE A 246 17.13 -7.82 -2.03
CA PHE A 246 16.58 -8.73 -3.04
C PHE A 246 16.30 -10.13 -2.47
N ASN A 247 17.14 -10.61 -1.56
CA ASN A 247 16.91 -11.89 -0.85
C ASN A 247 15.67 -11.81 0.03
N MET A 248 15.45 -10.70 0.74
CA MET A 248 14.22 -10.48 1.52
C MET A 248 12.98 -10.39 0.64
N GLU A 249 13.05 -9.67 -0.48
CA GLU A 249 11.93 -9.60 -1.43
C GLU A 249 11.60 -10.99 -1.99
N THR A 250 12.61 -11.75 -2.40
CA THR A 250 12.46 -13.14 -2.89
C THR A 250 11.85 -14.03 -1.82
N ALA A 251 12.27 -13.91 -0.55
CA ALA A 251 11.71 -14.67 0.55
C ALA A 251 10.24 -14.29 0.83
N ALA A 252 9.91 -13.00 0.77
CA ALA A 252 8.53 -12.53 0.90
C ALA A 252 7.64 -13.08 -0.24
N ASP A 253 8.17 -13.12 -1.47
CA ASP A 253 7.46 -13.68 -2.63
C ASP A 253 7.25 -15.19 -2.49
N ALA A 254 8.27 -15.93 -2.06
CA ALA A 254 8.18 -17.37 -1.81
C ALA A 254 7.17 -17.70 -0.70
N ALA A 255 7.04 -16.83 0.30
CA ALA A 255 6.04 -16.95 1.36
C ALA A 255 4.63 -16.51 0.95
N GLY A 256 4.46 -15.91 -0.24
CA GLY A 256 3.19 -15.28 -0.63
C GLY A 256 2.80 -14.11 0.27
N PHE A 257 3.79 -13.42 0.87
CA PHE A 257 3.55 -12.40 1.88
C PHE A 257 2.92 -11.13 1.29
N THR A 258 1.81 -10.69 1.88
CA THR A 258 1.14 -9.41 1.63
C THR A 258 0.93 -8.69 2.96
N LEU A 259 0.82 -7.35 2.92
CA LEU A 259 0.64 -6.55 4.15
C LEU A 259 -0.70 -6.84 4.86
N PHE A 260 -1.72 -7.11 4.07
CA PHE A 260 -3.07 -7.46 4.51
C PHE A 260 -3.52 -8.72 3.80
N THR A 261 -4.56 -9.39 4.32
CA THR A 261 -5.18 -10.56 3.70
C THR A 261 -6.68 -10.38 3.59
N GLU A 262 -7.37 -11.35 2.98
CA GLU A 262 -8.83 -11.36 2.90
C GLU A 262 -9.49 -11.44 4.30
N GLU A 263 -8.86 -12.16 5.23
CA GLU A 263 -9.31 -12.33 6.61
C GLU A 263 -8.99 -11.10 7.47
N GLN A 264 -7.85 -10.46 7.18
CA GLN A 264 -7.39 -9.25 7.84
C GLN A 264 -7.13 -8.13 6.83
N PRO A 265 -8.17 -7.58 6.17
CA PRO A 265 -8.00 -6.48 5.24
C PRO A 265 -7.67 -5.19 5.98
N SER A 266 -7.25 -4.16 5.26
CA SER A 266 -7.04 -2.84 5.87
C SER A 266 -8.34 -2.28 6.47
N GLN A 267 -8.21 -1.37 7.43
CA GLN A 267 -9.34 -0.64 8.00
C GLN A 267 -10.05 0.18 6.92
N ARG A 268 -9.28 0.82 6.02
CA ARG A 268 -9.86 1.59 4.92
C ARG A 268 -10.63 0.71 3.94
N TYR A 269 -10.17 -0.49 3.62
CA TYR A 269 -10.93 -1.45 2.81
C TYR A 269 -12.30 -1.75 3.41
N ARG A 270 -12.36 -2.08 4.71
CA ARG A 270 -13.63 -2.36 5.40
C ARG A 270 -14.58 -1.16 5.33
N LYS A 271 -14.08 0.06 5.58
CA LYS A 271 -14.86 1.29 5.47
C LYS A 271 -15.39 1.51 4.05
N LEU A 272 -14.58 1.24 3.02
CA LEU A 272 -14.99 1.36 1.63
C LEU A 272 -16.12 0.38 1.31
N VAL A 273 -16.03 -0.87 1.72
CA VAL A 273 -17.11 -1.87 1.51
C VAL A 273 -18.43 -1.38 2.11
N GLU A 274 -18.43 -0.86 3.35
CA GLU A 274 -19.64 -0.30 3.97
C GLU A 274 -20.19 0.93 3.25
N MET A 275 -19.31 1.80 2.74
CA MET A 275 -19.71 2.93 1.89
C MET A 275 -20.36 2.47 0.59
N TYR A 276 -19.79 1.45 -0.07
CA TYR A 276 -20.36 0.89 -1.29
C TYR A 276 -21.72 0.22 -1.04
N LYS A 277 -21.89 -0.52 0.07
CA LYS A 277 -23.21 -1.04 0.51
C LYS A 277 -24.23 0.07 0.64
N THR A 278 -23.89 1.12 1.38
CA THR A 278 -24.75 2.30 1.54
C THR A 278 -25.14 2.90 0.19
N MET A 279 -24.19 3.02 -0.74
CA MET A 279 -24.45 3.56 -2.08
C MET A 279 -25.28 2.62 -2.97
N HIS A 280 -25.22 1.29 -2.76
CA HIS A 280 -26.10 0.35 -3.44
C HIS A 280 -27.57 0.53 -3.04
N GLU A 281 -27.81 0.80 -1.76
CA GLU A 281 -29.14 0.94 -1.15
C GLU A 281 -29.74 2.34 -1.32
N ALA A 282 -28.96 3.38 -1.05
CA ALA A 282 -29.42 4.77 -1.08
C ALA A 282 -29.18 5.47 -2.43
N GLY A 283 -28.33 4.90 -3.28
CA GLY A 283 -27.87 5.55 -4.51
C GLY A 283 -26.82 6.62 -4.25
N SER A 284 -26.88 7.72 -5.00
CA SER A 284 -26.03 8.90 -4.81
C SER A 284 -26.90 10.16 -4.82
N PRO A 285 -27.55 10.48 -3.68
CA PRO A 285 -28.51 11.58 -3.57
C PRO A 285 -27.92 12.93 -4.01
N GLU A 286 -26.65 13.17 -3.70
CA GLU A 286 -25.94 14.42 -4.00
C GLU A 286 -25.88 14.75 -5.49
N VAL A 287 -25.96 13.74 -6.35
CA VAL A 287 -26.00 13.89 -7.81
C VAL A 287 -27.32 13.40 -8.41
N GLY A 288 -28.35 13.24 -7.57
CA GLY A 288 -29.69 12.82 -7.99
C GLY A 288 -29.76 11.42 -8.60
N ARG A 289 -28.79 10.54 -8.33
CA ARG A 289 -28.75 9.19 -8.91
C ARG A 289 -29.47 8.19 -7.99
N PRO A 290 -30.58 7.58 -8.42
CA PRO A 290 -31.32 6.64 -7.58
C PRO A 290 -30.56 5.32 -7.43
N ALA A 291 -30.80 4.62 -6.31
CA ALA A 291 -30.21 3.32 -5.98
C ALA A 291 -30.25 2.32 -7.15
N ALA A 292 -31.41 2.16 -7.79
CA ALA A 292 -31.59 1.25 -8.92
C ALA A 292 -30.64 1.50 -10.11
N LYS A 293 -30.13 2.74 -10.27
CA LYS A 293 -29.19 3.12 -11.34
C LYS A 293 -27.73 3.20 -10.88
N THR A 294 -27.45 3.06 -9.59
CA THR A 294 -26.09 3.11 -9.04
C THR A 294 -25.43 1.74 -9.17
N PHE A 295 -24.20 1.71 -9.71
CA PHE A 295 -23.43 0.49 -9.99
C PHE A 295 -24.18 -0.52 -10.88
N SER A 296 -24.61 -0.10 -12.08
CA SER A 296 -25.36 -0.96 -12.99
C SER A 296 -24.51 -2.08 -13.63
N GLY A 297 -23.18 -2.03 -13.53
CA GLY A 297 -22.27 -2.97 -14.20
C GLY A 297 -22.03 -2.65 -15.68
N ILE A 298 -22.42 -1.46 -16.16
CA ILE A 298 -22.35 -1.09 -17.58
C ILE A 298 -20.92 -0.93 -18.12
N SER A 299 -19.94 -0.76 -17.23
CA SER A 299 -18.52 -0.63 -17.58
C SER A 299 -18.00 -1.86 -18.34
N LEU A 300 -18.64 -3.03 -18.17
CA LEU A 300 -18.34 -4.26 -18.89
C LEU A 300 -18.55 -4.16 -20.41
N ALA A 301 -19.42 -3.26 -20.91
CA ALA A 301 -19.77 -3.18 -22.33
C ALA A 301 -18.55 -2.98 -23.24
N GLU A 302 -17.55 -2.19 -22.80
CA GLU A 302 -16.31 -1.93 -23.56
C GLU A 302 -15.37 -3.14 -23.60
N HIS A 303 -15.68 -4.21 -22.86
CA HIS A 303 -14.81 -5.35 -22.63
C HIS A 303 -15.40 -6.70 -23.06
N LEU A 304 -16.60 -6.73 -23.63
CA LEU A 304 -17.27 -7.98 -24.06
C LEU A 304 -16.43 -8.76 -25.08
N ALA A 305 -15.94 -8.10 -26.13
CA ALA A 305 -15.16 -8.74 -27.20
C ALA A 305 -13.79 -9.30 -26.75
N PRO A 306 -12.93 -8.56 -26.01
CA PRO A 306 -11.67 -9.14 -25.55
C PRO A 306 -11.88 -10.28 -24.55
N ILE A 307 -12.92 -10.24 -23.70
CA ILE A 307 -13.28 -11.36 -22.82
C ILE A 307 -13.75 -12.57 -23.65
N ALA A 308 -14.58 -12.36 -24.69
CA ALA A 308 -15.01 -13.43 -25.59
C ALA A 308 -13.83 -14.13 -26.28
N SER A 309 -12.78 -13.39 -26.66
CA SER A 309 -11.54 -13.96 -27.20
C SER A 309 -10.89 -14.92 -26.20
N LEU A 310 -10.73 -14.50 -24.94
CA LEU A 310 -10.14 -15.35 -23.90
C LEU A 310 -10.98 -16.59 -23.63
N ILE A 311 -12.30 -16.46 -23.58
CA ILE A 311 -13.23 -17.59 -23.43
C ILE A 311 -13.03 -18.60 -24.57
N ALA A 312 -13.01 -18.13 -25.81
CA ALA A 312 -12.84 -18.99 -26.99
C ALA A 312 -11.47 -19.67 -27.02
N GLU A 313 -10.40 -18.93 -26.72
CA GLU A 313 -9.03 -19.44 -26.70
C GLU A 313 -8.76 -20.49 -25.62
N THR A 314 -9.52 -20.44 -24.52
CA THR A 314 -9.35 -21.33 -23.36
C THR A 314 -10.45 -22.38 -23.24
N GLY A 315 -11.51 -22.30 -24.05
CA GLY A 315 -12.67 -23.16 -23.98
C GLY A 315 -13.45 -23.02 -22.66
N SER A 316 -13.39 -21.84 -22.03
CA SER A 316 -14.04 -21.58 -20.73
C SER A 316 -15.55 -21.74 -20.80
N LYS A 317 -16.13 -22.35 -19.76
CA LYS A 317 -17.59 -22.55 -19.61
C LYS A 317 -18.15 -21.88 -18.37
N SER A 318 -17.28 -21.47 -17.44
CA SER A 318 -17.66 -20.81 -16.20
C SER A 318 -16.81 -19.56 -15.94
N LEU A 319 -17.47 -18.46 -15.59
CA LEU A 319 -16.83 -17.21 -15.21
C LEU A 319 -17.30 -16.72 -13.84
N LEU A 320 -16.40 -16.07 -13.11
CA LEU A 320 -16.72 -15.16 -12.02
C LEU A 320 -16.60 -13.72 -12.51
N ASP A 321 -17.67 -12.94 -12.38
CA ASP A 321 -17.63 -11.47 -12.56
C ASP A 321 -17.51 -10.81 -11.18
N TYR A 322 -16.27 -10.46 -10.82
CA TYR A 322 -15.93 -9.88 -9.53
C TYR A 322 -16.17 -8.38 -9.55
N GLY A 323 -17.14 -7.91 -8.75
CA GLY A 323 -17.62 -6.52 -8.72
C GLY A 323 -18.57 -6.18 -9.87
N SER A 324 -19.46 -7.13 -10.19
CA SER A 324 -20.47 -7.01 -11.26
C SER A 324 -21.54 -5.91 -11.04
N GLY A 325 -21.58 -5.28 -9.86
CA GLY A 325 -22.63 -4.35 -9.49
C GLY A 325 -24.00 -5.01 -9.53
N LYS A 326 -24.95 -4.39 -10.25
CA LYS A 326 -26.30 -4.91 -10.48
C LYS A 326 -26.44 -5.78 -11.74
N ALA A 327 -25.34 -6.04 -12.46
CA ALA A 327 -25.30 -6.94 -13.61
C ALA A 327 -26.37 -6.65 -14.69
N THR A 328 -26.72 -5.38 -14.95
CA THR A 328 -27.88 -5.04 -15.80
C THR A 328 -27.66 -5.30 -17.30
N LEU A 329 -26.42 -5.59 -17.71
CA LEU A 329 -26.08 -5.97 -19.09
C LEU A 329 -26.34 -7.45 -19.38
N TYR A 330 -26.49 -8.27 -18.34
CA TYR A 330 -26.64 -9.71 -18.50
C TYR A 330 -28.10 -10.13 -18.65
N ALA A 331 -28.30 -11.23 -19.36
CA ALA A 331 -29.52 -12.02 -19.25
C ALA A 331 -29.40 -13.03 -18.09
N PRO A 332 -30.52 -13.50 -17.52
CA PRO A 332 -30.48 -14.68 -16.65
C PRO A 332 -29.84 -15.88 -17.36
N TYR A 333 -29.12 -16.73 -16.63
CA TYR A 333 -28.67 -18.00 -17.22
C TYR A 333 -29.89 -18.91 -17.45
N PRO A 334 -29.94 -19.72 -18.54
CA PRO A 334 -31.08 -20.58 -18.81
C PRO A 334 -31.50 -21.44 -17.62
N GLY A 335 -32.78 -21.36 -17.23
CA GLY A 335 -33.34 -22.09 -16.09
C GLY A 335 -33.20 -21.41 -14.73
N GLU A 336 -32.45 -20.31 -14.64
CA GLU A 336 -32.26 -19.55 -13.39
C GLU A 336 -33.33 -18.43 -13.24
N PRO A 337 -33.74 -18.10 -12.00
CA PRO A 337 -34.58 -16.93 -11.74
C PRO A 337 -33.98 -15.62 -12.27
N THR A 338 -34.83 -14.65 -12.62
CA THR A 338 -34.39 -13.36 -13.18
C THR A 338 -33.43 -12.60 -12.26
N ASP A 339 -33.66 -12.68 -10.95
CA ASP A 339 -32.90 -12.04 -9.89
C ASP A 339 -31.69 -12.86 -9.40
N SER A 340 -31.52 -14.08 -9.90
CA SER A 340 -30.36 -14.93 -9.60
C SER A 340 -29.05 -14.26 -10.00
N ARG A 341 -27.98 -14.53 -9.24
CA ARG A 341 -26.60 -14.12 -9.57
C ARG A 341 -26.00 -14.90 -10.75
N PHE A 342 -26.68 -15.92 -11.23
CA PHE A 342 -26.25 -16.73 -12.36
C PHE A 342 -26.77 -16.15 -13.68
N LYS A 343 -25.84 -15.72 -14.51
CA LYS A 343 -26.08 -14.88 -15.67
C LYS A 343 -25.51 -15.50 -16.95
N SER A 344 -26.02 -15.04 -18.10
CA SER A 344 -25.52 -15.34 -19.43
C SER A 344 -25.31 -14.06 -20.26
N MET A 345 -24.39 -14.13 -21.21
CA MET A 345 -24.08 -13.04 -22.14
C MET A 345 -23.99 -13.62 -23.55
N LYS A 346 -24.70 -13.01 -24.51
CA LYS A 346 -24.81 -13.54 -25.89
C LYS A 346 -23.44 -13.71 -26.55
N GLU A 347 -22.55 -12.75 -26.34
CA GLU A 347 -21.20 -12.69 -26.85
C GLU A 347 -20.32 -13.84 -26.33
N TRP A 348 -20.73 -14.50 -25.25
CA TRP A 348 -19.96 -15.55 -24.55
C TRP A 348 -20.58 -16.95 -24.69
N GLY A 349 -21.59 -17.10 -25.55
CA GLY A 349 -22.23 -18.39 -25.83
C GLY A 349 -22.86 -19.04 -24.59
N GLU A 350 -22.54 -20.31 -24.33
CA GLU A 350 -23.12 -21.10 -23.24
C GLU A 350 -22.44 -20.88 -21.87
N THR A 351 -21.49 -19.94 -21.80
CA THR A 351 -20.70 -19.67 -20.60
C THR A 351 -21.59 -19.19 -19.45
N LYS A 352 -21.58 -19.91 -18.33
CA LYS A 352 -22.27 -19.51 -17.09
C LYS A 352 -21.44 -18.46 -16.36
N VAL A 353 -22.03 -17.31 -16.08
CA VAL A 353 -21.40 -16.23 -15.31
C VAL A 353 -21.99 -16.22 -13.91
N THR A 354 -21.14 -16.24 -12.90
CA THR A 354 -21.52 -15.99 -11.52
C THR A 354 -21.17 -14.55 -11.18
N CYS A 355 -22.18 -13.69 -11.03
CA CYS A 355 -22.01 -12.32 -10.58
C CYS A 355 -21.66 -12.30 -9.09
N TYR A 356 -20.65 -11.51 -8.73
CA TYR A 356 -20.28 -11.24 -7.34
C TYR A 356 -20.12 -9.74 -7.14
N ASP A 357 -20.60 -9.22 -6.02
CA ASP A 357 -20.32 -7.86 -5.56
C ASP A 357 -20.46 -7.79 -4.03
N PRO A 358 -19.39 -7.44 -3.28
CA PRO A 358 -19.43 -7.42 -1.82
C PRO A 358 -20.35 -6.33 -1.26
N GLY A 359 -20.66 -5.30 -2.05
CA GLY A 359 -21.55 -4.20 -1.71
C GLY A 359 -23.02 -4.45 -2.05
N TYR A 360 -23.35 -5.50 -2.79
CA TYR A 360 -24.71 -5.76 -3.27
C TYR A 360 -25.24 -7.10 -2.75
N ALA A 361 -26.13 -7.04 -1.76
CA ALA A 361 -26.64 -8.23 -1.05
C ALA A 361 -27.11 -9.40 -1.95
N PRO A 362 -27.81 -9.18 -3.08
CA PRO A 362 -28.18 -10.29 -3.97
C PRO A 362 -26.98 -11.07 -4.53
N PHE A 363 -25.83 -10.42 -4.72
CA PHE A 363 -24.63 -10.99 -5.33
C PHE A 363 -23.43 -11.08 -4.37
N SER A 364 -23.61 -10.86 -3.06
CA SER A 364 -22.54 -10.92 -2.07
C SER A 364 -22.33 -12.31 -1.45
N GLY A 365 -23.01 -13.33 -1.98
CA GLY A 365 -22.88 -14.73 -1.53
C GLY A 365 -21.49 -15.34 -1.77
N PRO A 366 -21.25 -16.56 -1.26
CA PRO A 366 -19.95 -17.22 -1.35
C PRO A 366 -19.47 -17.37 -2.80
N ILE A 367 -18.17 -17.28 -3.01
CA ILE A 367 -17.52 -17.52 -4.30
C ILE A 367 -17.10 -18.99 -4.35
N GLU A 368 -17.44 -19.69 -5.44
CA GLU A 368 -17.05 -21.09 -5.60
C GLU A 368 -15.51 -21.23 -5.69
N PRO A 369 -14.94 -22.38 -5.30
CA PRO A 369 -13.48 -22.54 -5.27
C PRO A 369 -12.78 -22.29 -6.61
N ALA A 370 -13.43 -22.56 -7.74
CA ALA A 370 -12.81 -22.41 -9.05
C ALA A 370 -13.82 -22.09 -10.17
N TYR A 371 -13.38 -21.25 -11.10
CA TYR A 371 -14.01 -20.91 -12.37
C TYR A 371 -12.97 -21.06 -13.49
N ASP A 372 -13.41 -21.25 -14.73
CA ASP A 372 -12.48 -21.28 -15.87
C ASP A 372 -11.84 -19.91 -16.09
N GLY A 373 -12.59 -18.82 -15.89
CA GLY A 373 -12.05 -17.46 -15.93
C GLY A 373 -12.61 -16.56 -14.82
N VAL A 374 -11.83 -15.54 -14.44
CA VAL A 374 -12.26 -14.49 -13.51
C VAL A 374 -12.11 -13.13 -14.19
N ILE A 375 -13.15 -12.31 -14.15
CA ILE A 375 -13.16 -10.96 -14.73
C ILE A 375 -13.40 -9.90 -13.65
N SER A 376 -12.79 -8.73 -13.80
CA SER A 376 -12.96 -7.57 -12.91
C SER A 376 -12.78 -6.27 -13.71
N THR A 377 -13.86 -5.54 -14.00
CA THR A 377 -13.83 -4.42 -14.96
C THR A 377 -13.95 -2.99 -14.40
N ASP A 378 -14.37 -2.81 -13.14
CA ASP A 378 -14.62 -1.48 -12.54
C ASP A 378 -14.55 -1.60 -11.01
N VAL A 379 -13.39 -2.05 -10.50
CA VAL A 379 -13.23 -2.51 -9.10
C VAL A 379 -11.87 -2.19 -8.53
N LEU A 380 -10.79 -2.50 -9.25
CA LEU A 380 -9.43 -2.46 -8.68
C LEU A 380 -9.05 -1.06 -8.21
N GLU A 381 -9.39 -0.02 -8.97
CA GLU A 381 -9.18 1.39 -8.59
C GLU A 381 -9.98 1.84 -7.37
N HIS A 382 -11.03 1.10 -7.00
CA HIS A 382 -11.90 1.33 -5.85
C HIS A 382 -11.40 0.63 -4.58
N ILE A 383 -10.35 -0.18 -4.68
CA ILE A 383 -9.70 -0.89 -3.58
C ILE A 383 -8.43 -0.13 -3.21
N THR A 384 -8.14 -0.06 -1.90
CA THR A 384 -6.92 0.54 -1.35
C THR A 384 -5.66 -0.15 -1.86
N GLU A 385 -4.60 0.63 -2.08
CA GLU A 385 -3.35 0.13 -2.66
C GLU A 385 -2.75 -1.05 -1.87
N GLU A 386 -2.92 -1.05 -0.55
CA GLU A 386 -2.42 -2.10 0.34
C GLU A 386 -3.19 -3.42 0.24
N ASP A 387 -4.43 -3.36 -0.25
CA ASP A 387 -5.32 -4.52 -0.38
C ASP A 387 -5.31 -5.10 -1.80
N ILE A 388 -4.76 -4.37 -2.78
CA ILE A 388 -4.61 -4.87 -4.16
C ILE A 388 -3.87 -6.20 -4.22
N PRO A 389 -2.72 -6.40 -3.54
CA PRO A 389 -1.98 -7.65 -3.64
C PRO A 389 -2.82 -8.89 -3.29
N TRP A 390 -3.54 -8.86 -2.16
CA TRP A 390 -4.34 -10.02 -1.75
C TRP A 390 -5.62 -10.16 -2.55
N VAL A 391 -6.23 -9.06 -3.03
CA VAL A 391 -7.39 -9.13 -3.91
C VAL A 391 -7.01 -9.78 -5.24
N LEU A 392 -5.87 -9.40 -5.83
CA LEU A 392 -5.40 -10.06 -7.04
C LEU A 392 -5.10 -11.53 -6.79
N ASP A 393 -4.46 -11.87 -5.67
CA ASP A 393 -4.26 -13.28 -5.29
C ASP A 393 -5.58 -14.05 -5.16
N LYS A 394 -6.64 -13.40 -4.65
CA LYS A 394 -8.00 -13.96 -4.62
C LYS A 394 -8.54 -14.18 -6.03
N LEU A 395 -8.41 -13.22 -6.95
CA LEU A 395 -8.85 -13.40 -8.34
C LEU A 395 -8.15 -14.59 -9.00
N TYR A 396 -6.83 -14.71 -8.85
CA TYR A 396 -6.07 -15.84 -9.39
C TYR A 396 -6.40 -17.17 -8.70
N ARG A 397 -6.66 -17.17 -7.39
CA ARG A 397 -7.05 -18.37 -6.63
C ARG A 397 -8.33 -19.01 -7.20
N HIS A 398 -9.26 -18.19 -7.68
CA HIS A 398 -10.53 -18.66 -8.25
C HIS A 398 -10.47 -18.90 -9.78
N ALA A 399 -9.36 -18.59 -10.44
CA ALA A 399 -9.20 -18.77 -11.89
C ALA A 399 -8.45 -20.06 -12.23
N ARG A 400 -8.91 -20.79 -13.25
CA ARG A 400 -8.18 -21.96 -13.80
C ARG A 400 -7.46 -21.67 -15.09
N CYS A 401 -8.05 -20.87 -15.97
CA CYS A 401 -7.53 -20.62 -17.32
C CYS A 401 -7.10 -19.18 -17.51
N PHE A 402 -7.91 -18.19 -17.08
CA PHE A 402 -7.54 -16.79 -17.23
C PHE A 402 -8.07 -15.82 -16.17
N VAL A 403 -7.37 -14.68 -16.03
CA VAL A 403 -7.83 -13.49 -15.32
C VAL A 403 -7.91 -12.30 -16.29
N TYR A 404 -9.06 -11.61 -16.33
CA TYR A 404 -9.22 -10.35 -17.07
C TYR A 404 -9.48 -9.21 -16.11
N ALA A 405 -8.60 -8.21 -16.10
CA ALA A 405 -8.68 -7.08 -15.18
C ALA A 405 -8.69 -5.74 -15.93
N VAL A 406 -9.43 -4.77 -15.39
CA VAL A 406 -9.41 -3.38 -15.81
C VAL A 406 -9.07 -2.53 -14.59
N ALA A 407 -8.27 -1.50 -14.80
CA ALA A 407 -7.97 -0.52 -13.76
C ALA A 407 -7.94 0.89 -14.35
N ALA A 408 -8.75 1.81 -13.82
CA ALA A 408 -8.66 3.22 -14.16
C ALA A 408 -7.44 3.88 -13.51
N CYS A 409 -6.59 4.48 -14.35
CA CYS A 409 -5.43 5.26 -13.93
C CYS A 409 -5.76 6.77 -13.82
N TYR A 410 -7.02 7.10 -13.48
CA TYR A 410 -7.50 8.49 -13.36
C TYR A 410 -8.62 8.59 -12.31
N PRO A 411 -8.86 9.77 -11.72
CA PRO A 411 -9.92 9.95 -10.72
C PRO A 411 -11.32 9.67 -11.27
N ALA A 412 -12.19 9.12 -10.43
CA ALA A 412 -13.60 8.92 -10.73
C ALA A 412 -14.31 10.28 -10.92
N LYS A 413 -15.43 10.26 -11.64
CA LYS A 413 -16.43 11.34 -11.55
C LYS A 413 -17.23 11.29 -10.24
N LYS A 414 -17.26 10.12 -9.60
CA LYS A 414 -18.11 9.83 -8.44
C LYS A 414 -17.35 10.10 -7.14
N LEU A 415 -18.06 10.66 -6.17
CA LEU A 415 -17.57 10.81 -4.80
C LEU A 415 -18.21 9.74 -3.90
N LEU A 416 -17.47 9.36 -2.87
CA LEU A 416 -17.93 8.52 -1.77
C LEU A 416 -18.76 9.35 -0.78
N PRO A 417 -19.52 8.72 0.14
CA PRO A 417 -20.29 9.42 1.17
C PRO A 417 -19.44 10.30 2.10
N ASP A 418 -18.14 10.04 2.21
CA ASP A 418 -17.19 10.85 2.99
C ASP A 418 -16.60 12.04 2.18
N GLY A 419 -17.09 12.26 0.96
CA GLY A 419 -16.63 13.31 0.04
C GLY A 419 -15.36 12.98 -0.74
N GLN A 420 -14.69 11.85 -0.47
CA GLN A 420 -13.48 11.47 -1.19
C GLN A 420 -13.80 10.93 -2.59
N ASN A 421 -12.80 10.89 -3.47
CA ASN A 421 -12.96 10.29 -4.78
C ASN A 421 -13.19 8.77 -4.67
N ALA A 422 -14.12 8.22 -5.47
CA ALA A 422 -14.39 6.78 -5.46
C ALA A 422 -13.22 5.92 -5.95
N HIS A 423 -12.36 6.45 -6.84
CA HIS A 423 -11.11 5.79 -7.20
C HIS A 423 -10.07 6.18 -6.15
N CYS A 424 -9.92 5.34 -5.12
CA CYS A 424 -8.97 5.58 -4.04
C CYS A 424 -7.54 5.19 -4.42
N THR A 425 -7.36 4.31 -5.41
CA THR A 425 -6.05 3.91 -5.94
C THR A 425 -5.93 4.37 -7.38
N VAL A 426 -5.20 5.47 -7.60
CA VAL A 426 -4.94 6.04 -8.93
C VAL A 426 -3.46 5.92 -9.24
N GLN A 427 -3.07 4.78 -9.80
CA GLN A 427 -1.69 4.43 -10.09
C GLN A 427 -1.44 4.33 -11.60
N PRO A 428 -0.19 4.51 -12.07
CA PRO A 428 0.14 4.41 -13.49
C PRO A 428 0.00 2.97 -14.00
N PRO A 429 -0.17 2.77 -15.33
CA PRO A 429 -0.30 1.44 -15.94
C PRO A 429 0.78 0.44 -15.54
N GLU A 430 2.04 0.88 -15.41
CA GLU A 430 3.16 0.04 -15.00
C GLU A 430 3.00 -0.53 -13.60
N TRP A 431 2.46 0.27 -12.66
CA TRP A 431 2.22 -0.20 -11.30
C TRP A 431 1.17 -1.31 -11.29
N TRP A 432 0.06 -1.12 -12.00
CA TRP A 432 -0.98 -2.16 -12.12
C TRP A 432 -0.45 -3.43 -12.77
N ARG A 433 0.41 -3.30 -13.79
CA ARG A 433 1.07 -4.44 -14.41
C ARG A 433 1.94 -5.18 -13.39
N GLU A 434 2.77 -4.47 -12.63
CA GLU A 434 3.64 -5.07 -11.60
C GLU A 434 2.83 -5.83 -10.53
N GLN A 435 1.70 -5.26 -10.07
CA GLN A 435 0.81 -5.95 -9.12
C GLN A 435 0.24 -7.26 -9.70
N LEU A 436 -0.20 -7.22 -10.96
CA LEU A 436 -0.80 -8.37 -11.63
C LEU A 436 0.22 -9.44 -12.00
N GLU A 437 1.42 -9.04 -12.44
CA GLU A 437 2.56 -9.93 -12.63
C GLU A 437 2.93 -10.62 -11.32
N GLY A 438 2.97 -9.91 -10.20
CA GLY A 438 3.23 -10.50 -8.88
C GLY A 438 2.26 -11.63 -8.54
N ALA A 439 0.95 -11.41 -8.72
CA ALA A 439 -0.07 -12.44 -8.50
C ALA A 439 0.05 -13.61 -9.49
N ALA A 440 0.34 -13.32 -10.76
CA ALA A 440 0.56 -14.34 -11.80
C ALA A 440 1.76 -15.24 -11.48
N HIS A 441 2.87 -14.69 -10.98
CA HIS A 441 4.05 -15.48 -10.61
C HIS A 441 3.76 -16.47 -9.48
N ARG A 442 2.87 -16.12 -8.54
CA ARG A 442 2.42 -17.03 -7.47
C ARG A 442 1.47 -18.12 -7.96
N ARG A 443 0.89 -17.97 -9.16
CA ARG A 443 -0.07 -18.91 -9.77
C ARG A 443 0.25 -19.12 -11.26
N PRO A 444 1.37 -19.79 -11.59
CA PRO A 444 1.82 -19.96 -12.97
C PRO A 444 0.83 -20.80 -13.80
N GLY A 445 0.75 -20.52 -15.10
CA GLY A 445 -0.09 -21.26 -16.05
C GLY A 445 -1.49 -20.66 -16.27
N ILE A 446 -1.87 -19.65 -15.50
CA ILE A 446 -3.09 -18.86 -15.72
C ILE A 446 -2.76 -17.69 -16.64
N ARG A 447 -3.45 -17.59 -17.79
CA ARG A 447 -3.30 -16.45 -18.70
C ARG A 447 -3.88 -15.20 -18.06
N TRP A 448 -3.35 -14.04 -18.38
CA TRP A 448 -3.98 -12.81 -17.91
C TRP A 448 -3.96 -11.69 -18.93
N GLN A 449 -4.96 -10.81 -18.82
CA GLN A 449 -5.00 -9.56 -19.57
C GLN A 449 -5.39 -8.42 -18.63
N LEU A 450 -4.57 -7.36 -18.62
CA LEU A 450 -4.84 -6.11 -17.92
C LEU A 450 -5.15 -5.01 -18.94
N CYS A 451 -6.27 -4.33 -18.76
CA CYS A 451 -6.60 -3.09 -19.47
C CYS A 451 -6.45 -1.90 -18.52
N ALA A 452 -5.28 -1.26 -18.53
CA ALA A 452 -5.05 -0.03 -17.77
C ALA A 452 -5.61 1.17 -18.54
N GLN A 453 -6.67 1.79 -18.02
CA GLN A 453 -7.33 2.90 -18.69
C GLN A 453 -6.70 4.24 -18.33
N LEU A 454 -6.33 5.02 -19.33
CA LEU A 454 -5.80 6.38 -19.22
C LEU A 454 -6.85 7.38 -19.68
N LYS A 455 -6.83 8.59 -19.12
CA LYS A 455 -7.67 9.70 -19.54
C LYS A 455 -6.82 10.92 -19.82
N GLY A 456 -6.71 11.27 -21.11
CA GLY A 456 -5.99 12.44 -21.57
C GLY A 456 -6.92 13.55 -22.06
N ARG A 457 -6.32 14.62 -22.59
CA ARG A 457 -7.04 15.77 -23.16
C ARG A 457 -7.96 15.38 -24.34
N PHE A 458 -7.61 14.34 -25.08
CA PHE A 458 -8.32 13.88 -26.27
C PHE A 458 -9.26 12.70 -26.04
N GLY A 459 -9.49 12.31 -24.78
CA GLY A 459 -10.39 11.22 -24.41
C GLY A 459 -9.71 10.10 -23.63
N LYS A 460 -10.40 8.96 -23.54
CA LYS A 460 -9.86 7.75 -22.91
C LYS A 460 -8.99 6.96 -23.89
N SER A 461 -7.95 6.34 -23.38
CA SER A 461 -7.15 5.35 -24.12
C SER A 461 -6.81 4.18 -23.20
N ASN A 462 -6.52 3.03 -23.78
CA ASN A 462 -6.21 1.82 -23.03
C ASN A 462 -4.76 1.40 -23.29
N ARG A 463 -4.05 1.03 -22.23
CA ARG A 463 -2.80 0.28 -22.34
C ARG A 463 -3.06 -1.15 -21.91
N VAL A 464 -2.88 -2.07 -22.84
CA VAL A 464 -3.16 -3.49 -22.63
C VAL A 464 -1.86 -4.23 -22.35
N PHE A 465 -1.86 -5.03 -21.30
CA PHE A 465 -0.78 -5.96 -20.97
C PHE A 465 -1.34 -7.38 -20.94
N ARG A 466 -0.50 -8.35 -21.30
CA ARG A 466 -0.84 -9.77 -21.38
C ARG A 466 0.34 -10.60 -20.85
N GLY A 467 0.04 -11.74 -20.24
CA GLY A 467 1.04 -12.71 -19.82
C GLY A 467 0.46 -14.09 -19.52
#